data_AF-A0A6J7DG05-F1
#
_entry.id   AF-A0A6J7DG05-F1
#
_cell.length_a   1.000
_cell.length_b   1.000
_cell.length_c   1.000
_cell.angle_alpha   90.00
_cell.angle_beta   90.00
_cell.angle_gamma   90.00
#
_symmetry.space_group_name_H-M   'P 1'
#
loop_
_entity.id
_entity.type
_entity.pdbx_description
1 polymer ?
#
loop_
_entity_poly.entity_id
_entity_poly.type
_entity_poly.pdbx_seq_one_letter_code
_entity_poly.pdbx_strand_id
1 'polypeptide(L)'
;MSLDASLVAAATLRRATGIDPRQCQAADVTHQLQLAHVLRDGGYEGVATLEEALAGGDHGLGTVERLDGELVIVDGEPWRVDWRGVAEIMPPETRTPFVIVSTMDRPRTMRLGDVDRAGVIAAVEDLVDDPGAVVSVRLEGHFTSVTVRSVPPQNPPYRPYAEVCLSDEVRWTHQPFHGVFVGFRFPDLEPGASIPGLHLHGLDRFRTTGGHNHEMQVRDAVLSVGVSRDVVMHLPERTMTDLLETPPDLRSVQRHLLRSGPSTIEQLAAALGVPAAEARRRIDWLADRGFVGEAPAGIGEPGGEPHWQVALKVHGSKSTGAVAAILDSL
;
A
#
# COMPACT_ATOMS: atom_id res chain seq x y z
N MET A 1 1.86 31.27 -10.84
CA MET A 1 2.46 31.18 -9.49
C MET A 1 3.38 29.98 -9.52
N SER A 2 4.63 30.18 -9.13
CA SER A 2 5.68 29.16 -9.18
C SER A 2 5.29 27.96 -8.32
N LEU A 3 5.45 26.76 -8.87
CA LEU A 3 5.48 25.53 -8.09
C LEU A 3 6.55 25.68 -7.01
N ASP A 4 6.14 25.48 -5.76
CA ASP A 4 7.04 25.45 -4.62
C ASP A 4 7.96 24.24 -4.79
N ALA A 5 9.27 24.46 -4.72
CA ALA A 5 10.31 23.46 -4.96
C ALA A 5 10.34 22.34 -3.89
N SER A 6 9.40 22.39 -2.94
CA SER A 6 9.18 21.41 -1.88
C SER A 6 8.44 20.14 -2.33
N LEU A 7 7.75 20.14 -3.48
CA LEU A 7 6.92 18.99 -3.92
C LEU A 7 7.56 18.08 -4.98
N VAL A 8 8.73 18.43 -5.53
CA VAL A 8 9.39 17.69 -6.64
C VAL A 8 10.36 16.61 -6.14
N ALA A 9 10.44 16.34 -4.84
CA ALA A 9 11.26 15.25 -4.28
C ALA A 9 10.49 13.92 -4.24
N ALA A 10 10.16 13.39 -5.41
CA ALA A 10 9.50 12.10 -5.53
C ALA A 10 10.47 10.92 -5.76
N ALA A 11 11.72 11.07 -5.34
CA ALA A 11 12.68 9.99 -5.25
C ALA A 11 13.44 10.17 -3.93
N THR A 12 13.19 9.29 -2.96
CA THR A 12 13.79 9.32 -1.61
C THR A 12 13.39 10.54 -0.77
N LEU A 13 12.34 10.40 0.04
CA LEU A 13 12.14 11.29 1.18
C LEU A 13 13.21 10.93 2.25
N ARG A 14 14.42 11.51 2.14
CA ARG A 14 15.49 11.34 3.14
C ARG A 14 15.59 12.56 4.03
N ARG A 15 15.37 12.37 5.33
CA ARG A 15 15.68 13.40 6.32
C ARG A 15 17.20 13.42 6.56
N ALA A 16 17.94 14.14 5.73
CA ALA A 16 19.37 14.34 5.95
C ALA A 16 19.60 15.23 7.18
N THR A 17 19.95 14.62 8.32
CA THR A 17 20.75 15.30 9.34
C THR A 17 22.19 14.80 9.18
N GLY A 18 22.99 15.53 8.39
CA GLY A 18 24.46 15.35 8.36
C GLY A 18 25.01 14.05 7.77
N ILE A 19 24.21 13.21 7.11
CA ILE A 19 24.66 11.96 6.46
C ILE A 19 24.71 12.17 4.94
N ASP A 20 25.82 11.78 4.30
CA ASP A 20 25.97 11.79 2.83
C ASP A 20 24.88 10.90 2.20
N PRO A 21 24.05 11.40 1.28
CA PRO A 21 22.95 10.64 0.66
C PRO A 21 23.41 9.42 -0.15
N ARG A 22 24.71 9.29 -0.42
CA ARG A 22 25.32 8.09 -1.05
C ARG A 22 25.68 7.00 -0.04
N GLN A 23 25.70 7.32 1.24
CA GLN A 23 25.97 6.39 2.33
C GLN A 23 24.64 5.90 2.93
N CYS A 24 23.85 5.19 2.14
CA CYS A 24 22.75 4.39 2.66
C CYS A 24 23.40 3.27 3.50
N GLN A 25 23.19 3.25 4.82
CA GLN A 25 23.50 2.02 5.54
C GLN A 25 22.48 0.99 5.06
N ALA A 26 22.95 -0.01 4.31
CA ALA A 26 22.11 -1.06 3.75
C ALA A 26 21.43 -1.93 4.84
N ALA A 27 21.98 -1.89 6.06
CA ALA A 27 21.36 -2.44 7.24
C ALA A 27 20.13 -1.57 7.60
N ASP A 28 18.93 -2.15 7.52
CA ASP A 28 17.66 -1.57 7.95
C ASP A 28 16.99 -0.57 6.97
N VAL A 29 17.09 -0.77 5.65
CA VAL A 29 16.25 -0.03 4.69
C VAL A 29 14.84 -0.61 4.65
N THR A 30 13.82 0.25 4.76
CA THR A 30 12.42 -0.17 4.54
C THR A 30 12.05 0.02 3.07
N HIS A 31 11.53 -1.02 2.45
CA HIS A 31 11.02 -1.00 1.09
C HIS A 31 9.49 -1.00 1.11
N GLN A 32 8.89 -0.12 0.32
CA GLN A 32 7.44 -0.07 0.13
C GLN A 32 7.12 -0.13 -1.36
N LEU A 33 6.29 -1.09 -1.75
CA LEU A 33 5.69 -1.14 -3.07
C LEU A 33 4.39 -0.31 -3.05
N GLN A 34 4.29 0.64 -3.98
CA GLN A 34 3.13 1.52 -4.18
C GLN A 34 2.88 2.51 -3.02
N LEU A 35 2.10 3.55 -3.27
CA LEU A 35 1.66 4.51 -2.24
C LEU A 35 0.43 3.98 -1.50
N ALA A 36 0.38 4.13 -0.18
CA ALA A 36 -0.74 3.65 0.63
C ALA A 36 -2.08 4.24 0.19
N HIS A 37 -2.12 5.49 -0.27
CA HIS A 37 -3.36 6.09 -0.78
C HIS A 37 -3.89 5.45 -2.07
N VAL A 38 -3.01 4.93 -2.94
CA VAL A 38 -3.42 4.24 -4.18
C VAL A 38 -4.18 2.98 -3.81
N LEU A 39 -3.66 2.21 -2.84
CA LEU A 39 -4.39 1.06 -2.29
C LEU A 39 -5.73 1.50 -1.69
N ARG A 40 -5.74 2.54 -0.84
CA ARG A 40 -6.96 3.03 -0.20
C ARG A 40 -8.05 3.47 -1.19
N ASP A 41 -7.65 3.95 -2.36
CA ASP A 41 -8.53 4.41 -3.43
C ASP A 41 -9.06 3.28 -4.35
N GLY A 42 -8.68 2.02 -4.11
CA GLY A 42 -9.13 0.86 -4.89
C GLY A 42 -8.10 0.33 -5.89
N GLY A 43 -6.84 0.76 -5.81
CA GLY A 43 -5.74 0.24 -6.62
C GLY A 43 -5.32 -1.17 -6.18
N TYR A 44 -6.17 -2.17 -6.40
CA TYR A 44 -5.95 -3.55 -5.98
C TYR A 44 -5.35 -4.46 -7.05
N GLU A 45 -5.01 -3.92 -8.23
CA GLU A 45 -4.30 -4.68 -9.24
C GLU A 45 -2.86 -4.94 -8.80
N GLY A 46 -2.43 -6.20 -8.89
CA GLY A 46 -1.05 -6.55 -8.60
C GLY A 46 -0.11 -5.83 -9.56
N VAL A 47 0.92 -5.15 -9.04
CA VAL A 47 1.88 -4.38 -9.85
C VAL A 47 3.28 -4.98 -9.87
N ALA A 48 3.57 -5.90 -8.94
CA ALA A 48 4.79 -6.69 -8.89
C ALA A 48 4.46 -8.11 -8.40
N THR A 49 5.36 -9.07 -8.63
CA THR A 49 5.30 -10.39 -8.00
C THR A 49 5.81 -10.33 -6.56
N LEU A 50 5.49 -11.35 -5.75
CA LEU A 50 6.07 -11.48 -4.41
C LEU A 50 7.59 -11.72 -4.47
N GLU A 51 8.08 -12.44 -5.47
CA GLU A 51 9.53 -12.60 -5.69
C GLU A 51 10.24 -11.25 -5.84
N GLU A 52 9.69 -10.35 -6.67
CA GLU A 52 10.22 -9.01 -6.89
C GLU A 52 10.12 -8.16 -5.62
N ALA A 53 8.97 -8.22 -4.93
CA ALA A 53 8.72 -7.38 -3.78
C ALA A 53 9.51 -7.78 -2.52
N LEU A 54 9.79 -9.08 -2.35
CA LEU A 54 10.57 -9.62 -1.23
C LEU A 54 12.08 -9.43 -1.39
N ALA A 55 12.57 -8.98 -2.56
CA ALA A 55 13.99 -8.71 -2.76
C ALA A 55 14.56 -7.67 -1.77
N GLY A 56 13.68 -6.83 -1.18
CA GLY A 56 14.04 -5.80 -0.20
C GLY A 56 13.91 -6.20 1.28
N GLY A 57 13.49 -7.43 1.61
CA GLY A 57 13.35 -7.81 3.02
C GLY A 57 12.69 -9.16 3.28
N ASP A 58 12.87 -9.65 4.51
CA ASP A 58 12.46 -10.96 5.00
C ASP A 58 11.32 -10.91 6.03
N HIS A 59 10.90 -9.71 6.46
CA HIS A 59 9.69 -9.49 7.27
C HIS A 59 8.86 -8.35 6.70
N GLY A 60 7.55 -8.46 6.79
CA GLY A 60 6.68 -7.44 6.24
C GLY A 60 5.20 -7.76 6.25
N LEU A 61 4.42 -6.86 5.66
CA LEU A 61 2.97 -6.97 5.56
C LEU A 61 2.43 -6.27 4.31
N GLY A 62 1.21 -6.61 3.93
CA GLY A 62 0.52 -6.01 2.78
C GLY A 62 -0.75 -6.75 2.45
N THR A 63 -1.07 -6.82 1.17
CA THR A 63 -2.15 -7.65 0.60
C THR A 63 -1.67 -8.30 -0.70
N VAL A 64 -2.44 -9.24 -1.24
CA VAL A 64 -2.27 -9.70 -2.62
C VAL A 64 -3.28 -9.03 -3.55
N GLU A 65 -3.17 -9.30 -4.86
CA GLU A 65 -4.07 -8.75 -5.87
C GLU A 65 -5.55 -8.96 -5.53
N ARG A 66 -6.41 -8.05 -6.00
CA ARG A 66 -7.85 -8.00 -5.69
C ARG A 66 -8.17 -7.75 -4.21
N LEU A 67 -7.20 -7.34 -3.40
CA LEU A 67 -7.38 -7.20 -1.95
C LEU A 67 -7.83 -8.54 -1.32
N ASP A 68 -7.28 -9.65 -1.81
CA ASP A 68 -7.65 -10.99 -1.34
C ASP A 68 -6.93 -11.35 -0.03
N GLY A 69 -7.46 -10.82 1.06
CA GLY A 69 -6.98 -11.06 2.41
C GLY A 69 -5.68 -10.33 2.76
N GLU A 70 -5.04 -10.78 3.83
CA GLU A 70 -3.90 -10.09 4.45
C GLU A 70 -2.60 -10.84 4.16
N LEU A 71 -1.60 -10.15 3.62
CA LEU A 71 -0.26 -10.70 3.42
C LEU A 71 0.57 -10.51 4.69
N VAL A 72 1.21 -11.59 5.15
CA VAL A 72 2.10 -11.62 6.31
C VAL A 72 3.41 -12.28 5.87
N ILE A 73 4.53 -11.58 6.03
CA ILE A 73 5.84 -12.08 5.60
C ILE A 73 6.67 -12.32 6.85
N VAL A 74 7.05 -13.58 7.07
CA VAL A 74 7.81 -13.99 8.26
C VAL A 74 8.96 -14.86 7.80
N ASP A 75 10.18 -14.44 8.12
CA ASP A 75 11.41 -15.18 7.84
C ASP A 75 11.56 -15.52 6.33
N GLY A 76 11.17 -14.57 5.47
CA GLY A 76 11.22 -14.67 4.00
C GLY A 76 10.04 -15.43 3.38
N GLU A 77 9.12 -16.00 4.17
CA GLU A 77 7.97 -16.73 3.68
C GLU A 77 6.73 -15.83 3.59
N PRO A 78 6.11 -15.65 2.41
CA PRO A 78 4.87 -14.91 2.26
C PRO A 78 3.64 -15.80 2.53
N TRP A 79 2.85 -15.42 3.52
CA TRP A 79 1.58 -16.08 3.85
C TRP A 79 0.42 -15.14 3.57
N ARG A 80 -0.61 -15.63 2.89
CA ARG A 80 -1.91 -14.95 2.80
C ARG A 80 -2.83 -15.54 3.84
N VAL A 81 -3.46 -14.68 4.66
CA VAL A 81 -4.59 -15.06 5.50
C VAL A 81 -5.88 -14.60 4.83
N ASP A 82 -6.67 -15.56 4.34
CA ASP A 82 -7.91 -15.28 3.64
C ASP A 82 -9.04 -14.79 4.57
N TRP A 83 -10.17 -14.40 3.98
CA TRP A 83 -11.36 -13.94 4.71
C TRP A 83 -12.05 -15.00 5.56
N ARG A 84 -11.61 -16.28 5.49
CA ARG A 84 -12.07 -17.37 6.37
C ARG A 84 -11.11 -17.58 7.54
N GLY A 85 -10.02 -16.81 7.60
CA GLY A 85 -8.99 -16.89 8.63
C GLY A 85 -8.00 -18.02 8.38
N VAL A 86 -7.92 -18.56 7.16
CA VAL A 86 -7.00 -19.64 6.79
C VAL A 86 -5.71 -19.03 6.23
N ALA A 87 -4.58 -19.41 6.82
CA ALA A 87 -3.26 -19.01 6.34
C ALA A 87 -2.71 -20.02 5.33
N GLU A 88 -2.23 -19.53 4.19
CA GLU A 88 -1.62 -20.33 3.13
C GLU A 88 -0.33 -19.65 2.63
N ILE A 89 0.70 -20.44 2.34
CA ILE A 89 1.92 -19.93 1.71
C ILE A 89 1.63 -19.56 0.26
N MET A 90 2.10 -18.39 -0.15
CA MET A 90 1.86 -17.87 -1.49
C MET A 90 3.01 -18.21 -2.44
N PRO A 91 2.71 -18.63 -3.69
CA PRO A 91 3.73 -18.81 -4.73
C PRO A 91 4.49 -17.52 -5.02
N PRO A 92 5.78 -17.58 -5.41
CA PRO A 92 6.59 -16.39 -5.75
C PRO A 92 5.96 -15.51 -6.84
N GLU A 93 5.26 -16.10 -7.81
CA GLU A 93 4.58 -15.43 -8.93
C GLU A 93 3.29 -14.71 -8.55
N THR A 94 2.81 -14.91 -7.31
CA THR A 94 1.62 -14.20 -6.79
C THR A 94 1.83 -12.70 -6.92
N ARG A 95 0.83 -11.99 -7.44
CA ARG A 95 0.92 -10.55 -7.62
C ARG A 95 0.43 -9.79 -6.39
N THR A 96 1.06 -8.66 -6.08
CA THR A 96 0.68 -7.78 -4.98
C THR A 96 0.53 -6.32 -5.44
N PRO A 97 -0.52 -5.61 -4.98
CA PRO A 97 -0.70 -4.20 -5.26
C PRO A 97 0.06 -3.29 -4.28
N PHE A 98 0.38 -3.80 -3.09
CA PHE A 98 0.96 -3.05 -1.99
C PHE A 98 1.58 -3.99 -0.97
N VAL A 99 2.82 -3.73 -0.61
CA VAL A 99 3.55 -4.46 0.43
C VAL A 99 4.66 -3.59 0.99
N ILE A 100 4.93 -3.73 2.28
CA ILE A 100 6.06 -3.12 2.97
C ILE A 100 6.92 -4.24 3.53
N VAL A 101 8.23 -4.21 3.25
CA VAL A 101 9.21 -5.17 3.74
C VAL A 101 10.45 -4.46 4.28
N SER A 102 11.14 -5.11 5.21
CA SER A 102 12.45 -4.70 5.70
C SER A 102 13.21 -5.93 6.15
N THR A 103 14.51 -5.76 6.38
CA THR A 103 15.31 -6.65 7.21
C THR A 103 15.65 -5.94 8.51
N MET A 104 15.92 -6.70 9.58
CA MET A 104 16.42 -6.17 10.85
C MET A 104 17.84 -6.69 11.10
N ASP A 105 18.85 -5.84 10.94
CA ASP A 105 20.20 -6.11 11.41
C ASP A 105 20.32 -5.73 12.90
N ARG A 106 20.64 -6.71 13.76
CA ARG A 106 20.85 -6.52 15.21
C ARG A 106 19.69 -5.73 15.88
N PRO A 107 18.47 -6.27 15.88
CA PRO A 107 17.31 -5.59 16.45
C PRO A 107 17.50 -5.27 17.94
N ARG A 108 16.92 -4.16 18.38
CA ARG A 108 16.75 -3.87 19.81
C ARG A 108 15.62 -4.75 20.32
N THR A 109 15.79 -5.35 21.49
CA THR A 109 14.79 -6.29 22.03
C THR A 109 14.36 -5.93 23.45
N MET A 110 13.10 -6.22 23.74
CA MET A 110 12.52 -6.09 25.08
C MET A 110 11.51 -7.22 25.30
N ARG A 111 11.48 -7.77 26.50
CA ARG A 111 10.43 -8.73 26.90
C ARG A 111 9.23 -7.96 27.44
N LEU A 112 8.05 -8.30 26.93
CA LEU A 112 6.77 -7.73 27.34
C LEU A 112 5.95 -8.79 28.08
N GLY A 113 5.28 -8.39 29.15
CA GLY A 113 4.36 -9.23 29.90
C GLY A 113 3.17 -8.41 30.36
N ASP A 114 1.98 -9.01 30.27
CA ASP A 114 0.70 -8.43 30.71
C ASP A 114 0.40 -7.00 30.19
N VAL A 115 0.65 -6.78 28.90
CA VAL A 115 0.34 -5.50 28.21
C VAL A 115 -0.67 -5.68 27.09
N ASP A 116 -1.49 -4.66 26.87
CA ASP A 116 -2.38 -4.60 25.72
C ASP A 116 -1.67 -4.01 24.49
N ARG A 117 -2.41 -3.81 23.40
CA ARG A 117 -1.89 -3.17 22.18
C ARG A 117 -1.33 -1.76 22.43
N ALA A 118 -1.89 -0.98 23.34
CA ALA A 118 -1.38 0.36 23.67
C ALA A 118 -0.04 0.26 24.41
N GLY A 119 0.12 -0.72 25.29
CA GLY A 119 1.39 -1.03 25.93
C GLY A 119 2.46 -1.49 24.93
N VAL A 120 2.09 -2.23 23.88
CA VAL A 120 3.02 -2.56 22.77
C VAL A 120 3.46 -1.30 22.01
N ILE A 121 2.54 -0.38 21.73
CA ILE A 121 2.88 0.90 21.08
C ILE A 121 3.87 1.68 21.95
N ALA A 122 3.58 1.87 23.24
CA ALA A 122 4.47 2.55 24.18
C ALA A 122 5.85 1.88 24.24
N ALA A 123 5.90 0.55 24.27
CA ALA A 123 7.14 -0.22 24.26
C ALA A 123 7.98 -0.02 22.99
N VAL A 124 7.35 0.14 21.81
CA VAL A 124 8.04 0.48 20.56
C VAL A 124 8.63 1.89 20.63
N GLU A 125 7.88 2.86 21.15
CA GLU A 125 8.36 4.23 21.35
C GLU A 125 9.53 4.28 22.35
N ASP A 126 9.46 3.54 23.45
CA ASP A 126 10.53 3.49 24.46
C ASP A 126 11.83 2.87 23.93
N LEU A 127 11.73 1.87 23.05
CA LEU A 127 12.91 1.26 22.41
C LEU A 127 13.55 2.15 21.34
N VAL A 128 12.81 3.10 20.79
CA VAL A 128 13.23 3.94 19.65
C VAL A 128 12.89 5.40 19.91
N ASP A 129 13.81 6.11 20.55
CA ASP A 129 13.80 7.58 20.71
C ASP A 129 14.12 8.31 19.38
N ASP A 130 13.30 8.03 18.36
CA ASP A 130 13.30 8.71 17.07
C ASP A 130 11.87 8.74 16.49
N PRO A 131 11.11 9.81 16.75
CA PRO A 131 9.72 9.93 16.30
C PRO A 131 9.61 10.09 14.78
N GLY A 132 10.70 10.35 14.07
CA GLY A 132 10.72 10.48 12.61
C GLY A 132 11.12 9.21 11.87
N ALA A 133 11.58 8.17 12.58
CA ALA A 133 11.99 6.92 11.97
C ALA A 133 10.80 6.00 11.65
N VAL A 134 10.96 5.20 10.60
CA VAL A 134 10.12 4.02 10.38
C VAL A 134 10.71 2.88 11.20
N VAL A 135 9.90 2.24 12.03
CA VAL A 135 10.35 1.18 12.92
C VAL A 135 9.76 -0.14 12.46
N SER A 136 10.61 -1.06 12.00
CA SER A 136 10.22 -2.45 11.77
C SER A 136 10.00 -3.13 13.10
N VAL A 137 8.91 -3.89 13.23
CA VAL A 137 8.47 -4.52 14.48
C VAL A 137 8.25 -6.01 14.26
N ARG A 138 8.79 -6.83 15.16
CA ARG A 138 8.40 -8.23 15.36
C ARG A 138 8.05 -8.44 16.82
N LEU A 139 6.87 -9.00 17.09
CA LEU A 139 6.40 -9.35 18.43
C LEU A 139 6.03 -10.82 18.44
N GLU A 140 6.80 -11.63 19.16
CA GLU A 140 6.65 -13.08 19.15
C GLU A 140 6.47 -13.65 20.56
N GLY A 141 5.45 -14.49 20.74
CA GLY A 141 5.21 -15.15 22.03
C GLY A 141 3.77 -15.56 22.24
N HIS A 142 3.31 -15.36 23.46
CA HIS A 142 2.02 -15.80 23.95
C HIS A 142 1.10 -14.64 24.24
N PHE A 143 -0.12 -14.75 23.76
CA PHE A 143 -1.17 -13.76 23.88
C PHE A 143 -2.38 -14.42 24.53
N THR A 144 -2.94 -13.76 25.55
CA THR A 144 -4.17 -14.20 26.20
C THR A 144 -5.35 -14.06 25.25
N SER A 145 -5.37 -12.98 24.47
CA SER A 145 -6.34 -12.75 23.41
C SER A 145 -5.72 -11.98 22.26
N VAL A 146 -6.19 -12.24 21.05
CA VAL A 146 -5.88 -11.44 19.86
C VAL A 146 -7.15 -11.34 19.02
N THR A 147 -7.49 -10.13 18.58
CA THR A 147 -8.46 -9.92 17.51
C THR A 147 -7.74 -9.54 16.22
N VAL A 148 -7.93 -10.35 15.19
CA VAL A 148 -7.42 -10.13 13.84
C VAL A 148 -8.57 -9.99 12.86
N ARG A 149 -8.29 -9.42 11.70
CA ARG A 149 -9.23 -9.29 10.60
C ARG A 149 -8.62 -9.69 9.26
N SER A 150 -9.48 -9.96 8.29
CA SER A 150 -9.16 -10.09 6.87
C SER A 150 -10.37 -9.67 6.04
N VAL A 151 -10.22 -9.63 4.71
CA VAL A 151 -11.24 -9.19 3.76
C VAL A 151 -11.33 -10.18 2.59
N PRO A 152 -12.53 -10.43 2.03
CA PRO A 152 -12.71 -11.27 0.86
C PRO A 152 -12.21 -10.55 -0.40
N PRO A 153 -11.83 -11.34 -1.44
CA PRO A 153 -11.33 -10.77 -2.68
C PRO A 153 -12.38 -9.92 -3.36
N GLN A 154 -11.96 -8.77 -3.87
CA GLN A 154 -12.80 -7.85 -4.63
C GLN A 154 -12.83 -8.24 -6.11
N ASN A 155 -13.88 -7.82 -6.81
CA ASN A 155 -13.93 -7.87 -8.26
C ASN A 155 -13.96 -6.45 -8.81
N PRO A 156 -13.38 -6.21 -10.00
CA PRO A 156 -13.66 -4.99 -10.72
C PRO A 156 -15.18 -4.84 -10.92
N PRO A 157 -15.72 -3.64 -10.76
CA PRO A 157 -14.98 -2.44 -10.39
C PRO A 157 -14.63 -2.36 -8.87
N TYR A 158 -13.39 -1.98 -8.54
CA TYR A 158 -12.89 -2.02 -7.16
C TYR A 158 -13.44 -0.87 -6.31
N ARG A 159 -13.96 -1.21 -5.12
CA ARG A 159 -14.42 -0.24 -4.12
C ARG A 159 -13.23 0.30 -3.31
N PRO A 160 -13.30 1.53 -2.79
CA PRO A 160 -12.32 2.05 -1.85
C PRO A 160 -12.20 1.17 -0.62
N TYR A 161 -11.03 1.20 -0.02
CA TYR A 161 -10.68 0.35 1.11
C TYR A 161 -11.61 0.56 2.30
N ALA A 162 -11.97 1.81 2.58
CA ALA A 162 -12.89 2.13 3.68
C ALA A 162 -14.28 1.48 3.49
N GLU A 163 -14.78 1.42 2.25
CA GLU A 163 -16.06 0.77 1.96
C GLU A 163 -15.96 -0.75 2.13
N VAL A 164 -14.86 -1.35 1.68
CA VAL A 164 -14.60 -2.78 1.88
C VAL A 164 -14.51 -3.12 3.37
N CYS A 165 -13.73 -2.36 4.14
CA CYS A 165 -13.62 -2.56 5.59
C CYS A 165 -14.96 -2.44 6.32
N LEU A 166 -15.85 -1.56 5.85
CA LEU A 166 -17.16 -1.35 6.48
C LEU A 166 -18.13 -2.51 6.23
N SER A 167 -18.12 -3.15 5.05
CA SER A 167 -19.14 -4.13 4.67
C SER A 167 -18.66 -5.58 4.59
N ASP A 168 -17.37 -5.80 4.34
CA ASP A 168 -16.83 -7.11 3.95
C ASP A 168 -15.80 -7.66 4.95
N GLU A 169 -15.30 -6.82 5.85
CA GLU A 169 -14.31 -7.23 6.84
C GLU A 169 -14.83 -8.32 7.76
N VAL A 170 -14.04 -9.38 7.92
CA VAL A 170 -14.31 -10.47 8.86
C VAL A 170 -13.30 -10.41 9.98
N ARG A 171 -13.77 -10.51 11.23
CA ARG A 171 -12.94 -10.48 12.44
C ARG A 171 -13.01 -11.79 13.20
N TRP A 172 -11.88 -12.19 13.77
CA TRP A 172 -11.79 -13.34 14.67
C TRP A 172 -11.07 -12.96 15.95
N THR A 173 -11.56 -13.49 17.05
CA THR A 173 -10.90 -13.38 18.35
C THR A 173 -10.38 -14.76 18.75
N HIS A 174 -9.06 -14.87 18.89
CA HIS A 174 -8.37 -16.07 19.34
C HIS A 174 -8.04 -15.95 20.83
N GLN A 175 -8.38 -16.96 21.61
CA GLN A 175 -8.15 -17.02 23.06
C GLN A 175 -7.82 -18.47 23.46
N PRO A 176 -6.54 -18.85 23.61
CA PRO A 176 -5.33 -18.05 23.44
C PRO A 176 -4.87 -17.93 21.98
N PHE A 177 -3.88 -17.07 21.74
CA PHE A 177 -3.12 -17.01 20.49
C PHE A 177 -1.63 -17.12 20.81
N HIS A 178 -0.91 -18.05 20.21
CA HIS A 178 0.55 -18.10 20.31
C HIS A 178 1.10 -18.00 18.91
N GLY A 179 2.04 -17.09 18.67
CA GLY A 179 2.53 -16.83 17.33
C GLY A 179 3.36 -15.57 17.25
N VAL A 180 3.38 -14.99 16.06
CA VAL A 180 4.24 -13.86 15.70
C VAL A 180 3.38 -12.78 15.04
N PHE A 181 3.61 -11.53 15.43
CA PHE A 181 3.18 -10.36 14.70
C PHE A 181 4.40 -9.66 14.10
N VAL A 182 4.27 -9.22 12.85
CA VAL A 182 5.26 -8.44 12.12
C VAL A 182 4.61 -7.19 11.56
N GLY A 183 5.38 -6.12 11.38
CA GLY A 183 4.89 -4.91 10.76
C GLY A 183 5.75 -3.70 11.07
N PHE A 184 5.12 -2.53 11.11
CA PHE A 184 5.84 -1.26 11.12
C PHE A 184 5.13 -0.21 11.99
N ARG A 185 5.91 0.61 12.70
CA ARG A 185 5.46 1.92 13.18
C ARG A 185 5.94 2.97 12.21
N PHE A 186 5.00 3.69 11.59
CA PHE A 186 5.33 4.86 10.77
C PHE A 186 5.19 6.15 11.57
N PRO A 187 6.06 7.14 11.32
CA PRO A 187 5.89 8.47 11.87
C PRO A 187 4.60 9.11 11.34
N ASP A 188 4.02 10.01 12.13
CA ASP A 188 2.88 10.83 11.71
C ASP A 188 3.39 11.98 10.81
N LEU A 189 3.61 11.67 9.54
CA LEU A 189 3.97 12.62 8.49
C LEU A 189 2.72 12.86 7.61
N GLU A 190 2.51 14.11 7.18
CA GLU A 190 1.41 14.59 6.31
C GLU A 190 0.94 13.57 5.23
N PRO A 191 -0.37 13.50 4.92
CA PRO A 191 -1.02 12.23 4.62
C PRO A 191 -0.87 11.73 3.18
N GLY A 192 -0.59 10.43 3.04
CA GLY A 192 -0.87 9.67 1.81
C GLY A 192 0.22 8.69 1.37
N ALA A 193 1.45 8.84 1.86
CA ALA A 193 2.56 7.97 1.50
C ALA A 193 2.59 6.67 2.31
N SER A 194 2.31 6.74 3.62
CA SER A 194 2.36 5.62 4.57
C SER A 194 1.08 5.51 5.40
N ILE A 195 1.06 4.55 6.34
CA ILE A 195 -0.02 4.31 7.31
C ILE A 195 0.51 4.74 8.69
N PRO A 196 0.19 5.94 9.19
CA PRO A 196 0.70 6.43 10.47
C PRO A 196 0.42 5.49 11.64
N GLY A 197 1.36 5.44 12.58
CA GLY A 197 1.26 4.60 13.78
C GLY A 197 1.64 3.14 13.53
N LEU A 198 1.29 2.28 14.49
CA LEU A 198 1.66 0.87 14.50
C LEU A 198 0.69 0.03 13.65
N HIS A 199 1.19 -0.58 12.58
CA HIS A 199 0.46 -1.53 11.75
C HIS A 199 1.11 -2.91 11.89
N LEU A 200 0.33 -3.91 12.34
CA LEU A 200 0.82 -5.28 12.52
C LEU A 200 -0.09 -6.28 11.82
N HIS A 201 0.50 -7.24 11.14
CA HIS A 201 -0.15 -8.50 10.74
C HIS A 201 0.48 -9.65 11.53
N GLY A 202 -0.22 -10.78 11.69
CA GLY A 202 0.34 -11.90 12.42
C GLY A 202 -0.14 -13.26 11.97
N LEU A 203 0.60 -14.28 12.41
CA LEU A 203 0.34 -15.70 12.17
C LEU A 203 0.46 -16.45 13.49
N ASP A 204 -0.40 -17.45 13.65
CA ASP A 204 -0.27 -18.38 14.76
C ASP A 204 0.95 -19.29 14.57
N ARG A 205 1.40 -19.94 15.65
CA ARG A 205 2.61 -20.79 15.65
C ARG A 205 2.53 -21.97 14.69
N PHE A 206 1.33 -22.39 14.31
CA PHE A 206 1.13 -23.48 13.37
C PHE A 206 0.99 -22.99 11.92
N ARG A 207 1.01 -21.67 11.67
CA ARG A 207 0.81 -21.06 10.35
C ARG A 207 -0.50 -21.50 9.69
N THR A 208 -1.55 -21.63 10.51
CA THR A 208 -2.90 -22.04 10.09
C THR A 208 -3.89 -20.88 10.09
N THR A 209 -3.64 -19.82 10.87
CA THR A 209 -4.53 -18.67 11.00
C THR A 209 -3.76 -17.40 11.36
N GLY A 210 -4.42 -16.23 11.29
CA GLY A 210 -3.78 -14.94 11.50
C GLY A 210 -4.57 -13.76 10.93
N GLY A 211 -3.87 -12.72 10.49
CA GLY A 211 -4.45 -11.57 9.78
C GLY A 211 -3.96 -10.22 10.30
N HIS A 212 -4.65 -9.15 9.92
CA HIS A 212 -4.36 -7.79 10.38
C HIS A 212 -4.80 -7.62 11.83
N ASN A 213 -3.88 -7.19 12.71
CA ASN A 213 -4.17 -7.05 14.13
C ASN A 213 -5.04 -5.81 14.41
N HIS A 214 -6.14 -6.03 15.13
CA HIS A 214 -6.98 -4.97 15.67
C HIS A 214 -6.73 -4.77 17.17
N GLU A 215 -6.72 -5.87 17.93
CA GLU A 215 -6.53 -5.87 19.38
C GLU A 215 -5.62 -7.02 19.80
N MET A 216 -4.90 -6.85 20.91
CA MET A 216 -4.12 -7.92 21.52
C MET A 216 -3.98 -7.71 23.02
N GLN A 217 -3.90 -8.81 23.75
CA GLN A 217 -3.45 -8.88 25.13
C GLN A 217 -2.23 -9.81 25.17
N VAL A 218 -1.04 -9.21 25.29
CA VAL A 218 0.21 -9.93 25.45
C VAL A 218 0.25 -10.51 26.87
N ARG A 219 0.57 -11.80 26.96
CA ARG A 219 0.88 -12.47 28.23
C ARG A 219 2.38 -12.48 28.47
N ASP A 220 3.14 -12.89 27.46
CA ASP A 220 4.59 -13.01 27.52
C ASP A 220 5.15 -13.10 26.10
N ALA A 221 5.87 -12.08 25.65
CA ALA A 221 6.40 -11.99 24.29
C ALA A 221 7.74 -11.25 24.24
N VAL A 222 8.51 -11.49 23.20
CA VAL A 222 9.70 -10.69 22.87
C VAL A 222 9.33 -9.72 21.75
N LEU A 223 9.47 -8.43 22.04
CA LEU A 223 9.43 -7.36 21.06
C LEU A 223 10.85 -7.16 20.51
N SER A 224 10.98 -7.18 19.20
CA SER A 224 12.19 -6.89 18.44
C SER A 224 11.92 -5.74 17.48
N VAL A 225 12.77 -4.72 17.46
CA VAL A 225 12.61 -3.56 16.59
C VAL A 225 13.88 -3.22 15.81
N GLY A 226 13.71 -2.89 14.53
CA GLY A 226 14.73 -2.31 13.65
C GLY A 226 14.38 -0.86 13.32
N VAL A 227 15.39 0.01 13.19
CA VAL A 227 15.18 1.45 13.00
C VAL A 227 15.63 1.86 11.61
N SER A 228 14.68 2.19 10.76
CA SER A 228 14.93 2.68 9.41
C SER A 228 14.74 4.19 9.31
N ARG A 229 15.72 4.87 8.71
CA ARG A 229 15.62 6.30 8.34
C ARG A 229 15.49 6.50 6.83
N ASP A 230 15.57 5.41 6.08
CA ASP A 230 15.55 5.40 4.62
C ASP A 230 14.37 4.52 4.15
N VAL A 231 13.41 5.15 3.47
CA VAL A 231 12.31 4.44 2.81
C VAL A 231 12.54 4.47 1.30
N VAL A 232 12.64 3.29 0.69
CA VAL A 232 12.69 3.12 -0.77
C VAL A 232 11.30 2.77 -1.25
N MET A 233 10.67 3.70 -1.97
CA MET A 233 9.36 3.48 -2.58
C MET A 233 9.53 2.99 -4.01
N HIS A 234 9.02 1.79 -4.27
CA HIS A 234 8.91 1.21 -5.60
C HIS A 234 7.56 1.58 -6.16
N LEU A 235 7.53 2.50 -7.12
CA LEU A 235 6.30 2.79 -7.85
C LEU A 235 6.29 2.00 -9.15
N PRO A 236 5.11 1.49 -9.58
CA PRO A 236 4.99 0.86 -10.88
C PRO A 236 5.39 1.85 -11.99
N GLU A 237 5.75 1.31 -13.15
CA GLU A 237 6.04 2.10 -14.36
C GLU A 237 4.79 2.87 -14.83
N ARG A 238 4.55 4.01 -14.18
CA ARG A 238 3.78 5.19 -14.59
C ARG A 238 4.59 6.38 -14.12
N THR A 239 4.55 7.52 -14.80
CA THR A 239 5.43 8.60 -14.34
C THR A 239 5.01 9.01 -12.93
N MET A 240 5.98 9.17 -12.04
CA MET A 240 5.79 9.65 -10.67
C MET A 240 4.95 10.96 -10.63
N THR A 241 5.12 11.78 -11.67
CA THR A 241 4.31 12.96 -12.03
C THR A 241 2.83 12.63 -12.22
N ASP A 242 2.49 11.52 -12.88
CA ASP A 242 1.11 11.10 -13.14
C ASP A 242 0.33 10.78 -11.83
N LEU A 243 1.02 10.22 -10.84
CA LEU A 243 0.45 9.87 -9.54
C LEU A 243 0.37 11.06 -8.58
N LEU A 244 1.33 11.98 -8.64
CA LEU A 244 1.45 13.10 -7.70
C LEU A 244 0.76 14.39 -8.18
N GLU A 245 0.62 14.59 -9.50
CA GLU A 245 0.03 15.82 -10.05
C GLU A 245 -1.48 15.74 -10.31
N THR A 246 -2.10 14.56 -10.24
CA THR A 246 -3.54 14.45 -10.52
C THR A 246 -4.33 15.13 -9.41
N PRO A 247 -4.99 16.28 -9.65
CA PRO A 247 -5.74 17.01 -8.64
C PRO A 247 -6.86 16.15 -8.02
N PRO A 248 -7.26 16.39 -6.76
CA PRO A 248 -8.27 15.57 -6.05
C PRO A 248 -9.59 15.38 -6.81
N ASP A 249 -10.01 16.38 -7.57
CA ASP A 249 -11.22 16.40 -8.40
C ASP A 249 -11.08 15.62 -9.72
N LEU A 250 -9.86 15.40 -10.20
CA LEU A 250 -9.57 14.48 -11.32
C LEU A 250 -9.47 13.04 -10.82
N ARG A 251 -8.94 12.83 -9.60
CA ARG A 251 -8.97 11.51 -8.95
C ARG A 251 -10.39 11.00 -8.77
N SER A 252 -11.39 11.86 -8.57
CA SER A 252 -12.79 11.41 -8.47
C SER A 252 -13.31 10.80 -9.78
N VAL A 253 -12.87 11.30 -10.94
CA VAL A 253 -13.21 10.70 -12.25
C VAL A 253 -12.57 9.33 -12.39
N GLN A 254 -11.26 9.21 -12.13
CA GLN A 254 -10.56 7.93 -12.18
C GLN A 254 -11.19 6.92 -11.20
N ARG A 255 -11.49 7.36 -9.97
CA ARG A 255 -12.21 6.55 -8.98
C ARG A 255 -13.56 6.09 -9.51
N HIS A 256 -14.36 6.96 -10.12
CA HIS A 256 -15.64 6.55 -10.69
C HIS A 256 -15.45 5.50 -11.78
N LEU A 257 -14.52 5.70 -12.72
CA LEU A 257 -14.27 4.74 -13.79
C LEU A 257 -13.74 3.40 -13.29
N LEU A 258 -12.88 3.41 -12.25
CA LEU A 258 -12.45 2.20 -11.56
C LEU A 258 -13.59 1.51 -10.80
N ARG A 259 -14.56 2.29 -10.28
CA ARG A 259 -15.71 1.85 -9.47
C ARG A 259 -16.98 1.48 -10.24
N SER A 260 -17.14 1.94 -11.46
CA SER A 260 -18.37 1.74 -12.23
C SER A 260 -18.10 1.17 -13.62
N GLY A 261 -16.82 0.99 -13.98
CA GLY A 261 -16.40 0.55 -15.30
C GLY A 261 -16.53 1.67 -16.34
N PRO A 262 -16.45 1.31 -17.64
CA PRO A 262 -16.57 2.27 -18.72
C PRO A 262 -17.84 3.11 -18.62
N SER A 263 -17.70 4.44 -18.62
CA SER A 263 -18.83 5.36 -18.38
C SER A 263 -18.86 6.52 -19.38
N THR A 264 -20.04 6.98 -19.76
CA THR A 264 -20.22 8.21 -20.55
C THR A 264 -20.00 9.46 -19.71
N ILE A 265 -19.94 10.63 -20.35
CA ILE A 265 -19.73 11.90 -19.65
C ILE A 265 -20.94 12.29 -18.83
N GLU A 266 -22.15 11.99 -19.31
CA GLU A 266 -23.37 12.21 -18.54
C GLU A 266 -23.42 11.32 -17.29
N GLN A 267 -22.99 10.06 -17.39
CA GLN A 267 -22.89 9.16 -16.24
C GLN A 267 -21.87 9.67 -15.22
N LEU A 268 -20.71 10.12 -15.70
CA LEU A 268 -19.68 10.73 -14.87
C LEU A 268 -20.15 12.02 -14.19
N ALA A 269 -20.82 12.90 -14.92
CA ALA A 269 -21.35 14.16 -14.43
C ALA A 269 -22.38 13.92 -13.31
N ALA A 270 -23.31 13.00 -13.53
CA ALA A 270 -24.31 12.61 -12.55
C ALA A 270 -23.66 11.99 -11.30
N ALA A 271 -22.69 11.09 -11.46
CA ALA A 271 -22.04 10.42 -10.34
C ALA A 271 -21.16 11.35 -9.49
N LEU A 272 -20.54 12.35 -10.13
CA LEU A 272 -19.68 13.33 -9.46
C LEU A 272 -20.44 14.53 -8.92
N GLY A 273 -21.73 14.67 -9.25
CA GLY A 273 -22.53 15.84 -8.87
C GLY A 273 -22.04 17.14 -9.52
N VAL A 274 -21.48 17.07 -10.74
CA VAL A 274 -20.94 18.22 -11.47
C VAL A 274 -21.61 18.36 -12.84
N PRO A 275 -21.59 19.56 -13.48
CA PRO A 275 -22.11 19.72 -14.83
C PRO A 275 -21.36 18.85 -15.86
N ALA A 276 -22.04 18.40 -16.92
CA ALA A 276 -21.44 17.59 -17.99
C ALA A 276 -20.21 18.26 -18.63
N ALA A 277 -20.22 19.58 -18.80
CA ALA A 277 -19.07 20.33 -19.30
C ALA A 277 -17.85 20.26 -18.37
N GLU A 278 -18.06 20.16 -17.06
CA GLU A 278 -16.98 19.98 -16.08
C GLU A 278 -16.46 18.54 -16.12
N ALA A 279 -17.35 17.54 -16.12
CA ALA A 279 -16.95 16.14 -16.27
C ALA A 279 -16.15 15.90 -17.57
N ARG A 280 -16.56 16.54 -18.68
CA ARG A 280 -15.82 16.57 -19.96
C ARG A 280 -14.42 17.14 -19.79
N ARG A 281 -14.26 18.34 -19.22
CA ARG A 281 -12.93 18.93 -18.99
C ARG A 281 -12.00 18.01 -18.20
N ARG A 282 -12.54 17.34 -17.18
CA ARG A 282 -11.76 16.43 -16.34
C ARG A 282 -11.36 15.16 -17.10
N ILE A 283 -12.28 14.59 -17.87
CA ILE A 283 -11.99 13.45 -18.76
C ILE A 283 -10.97 13.82 -19.83
N ASP A 284 -11.13 14.96 -20.50
CA ASP A 284 -10.21 15.41 -21.54
C ASP A 284 -8.81 15.61 -20.96
N TRP A 285 -8.69 16.23 -19.77
CA TRP A 285 -7.42 16.37 -19.08
C TRP A 285 -6.74 15.03 -18.81
N LEU A 286 -7.53 14.03 -18.38
CA LEU A 286 -7.06 12.68 -18.09
C LEU A 286 -6.71 11.93 -19.39
N ALA A 287 -7.48 12.12 -20.45
CA ALA A 287 -7.30 11.47 -21.75
C ALA A 287 -6.04 11.99 -22.47
N ASP A 288 -5.82 13.31 -22.45
CA ASP A 288 -4.64 13.97 -23.01
C ASP A 288 -3.33 13.45 -22.39
N ARG A 289 -3.40 12.98 -21.14
CA ARG A 289 -2.27 12.41 -20.39
C ARG A 289 -2.29 10.88 -20.34
N GLY A 290 -3.23 10.26 -21.05
CA GLY A 290 -3.31 8.81 -21.16
C GLY A 290 -3.76 8.08 -19.89
N PHE A 291 -4.39 8.76 -18.94
CA PHE A 291 -4.98 8.14 -17.74
C PHE A 291 -6.27 7.41 -18.02
N VAL A 292 -7.05 7.91 -18.98
CA VAL A 292 -8.29 7.31 -19.43
C VAL A 292 -8.26 7.20 -20.95
N GLY A 293 -8.99 6.24 -21.48
CA GLY A 293 -9.18 6.08 -22.91
C GLY A 293 -10.59 5.64 -23.20
N GLU A 294 -10.97 5.72 -24.46
CA GLU A 294 -12.24 5.17 -24.91
C GLU A 294 -12.19 3.64 -24.79
N ALA A 295 -13.23 3.06 -24.20
CA ALA A 295 -13.41 1.62 -24.16
C ALA A 295 -13.68 1.13 -25.59
N PRO A 296 -13.07 -0.01 -26.01
CA PRO A 296 -13.36 -0.58 -27.32
C PRO A 296 -14.87 -0.82 -27.43
N ALA A 297 -15.46 -0.41 -28.55
CA ALA A 297 -16.90 -0.50 -28.79
C ALA A 297 -17.40 -1.94 -28.62
N GLY A 298 -17.92 -2.27 -27.44
CA GLY A 298 -18.66 -3.50 -27.21
C GLY A 298 -20.04 -3.35 -27.81
N ILE A 299 -20.29 -4.00 -28.96
CA ILE A 299 -21.60 -4.28 -29.57
C ILE A 299 -22.71 -3.28 -29.15
N GLY A 300 -22.53 -2.01 -29.52
CA GLY A 300 -23.44 -0.91 -29.26
C GLY A 300 -23.48 -0.02 -30.50
N GLU A 301 -24.65 0.57 -30.77
CA GLU A 301 -24.97 1.18 -32.06
C GLU A 301 -23.91 2.20 -32.55
N PRO A 302 -23.55 2.18 -33.84
CA PRO A 302 -22.69 3.20 -34.43
C PRO A 302 -23.33 4.59 -34.25
N GLY A 303 -22.68 5.45 -33.47
CA GLY A 303 -23.15 6.81 -33.16
C GLY A 303 -23.44 7.09 -31.67
N GLY A 304 -23.26 6.11 -30.78
CA GLY A 304 -23.38 6.31 -29.32
C GLY A 304 -22.24 7.14 -28.71
N GLU A 305 -22.50 7.74 -27.54
CA GLU A 305 -21.48 8.50 -26.79
C GLU A 305 -20.32 7.58 -26.34
N PRO A 306 -19.04 8.00 -26.48
CA PRO A 306 -17.90 7.19 -26.08
C PRO A 306 -17.96 6.92 -24.57
N HIS A 307 -17.71 5.66 -24.22
CA HIS A 307 -17.52 5.24 -22.84
C HIS A 307 -16.04 5.33 -22.50
N TRP A 308 -15.72 6.04 -21.42
CA TRP A 308 -14.35 6.24 -20.95
C TRP A 308 -14.01 5.21 -19.90
N GLN A 309 -12.80 4.67 -19.93
CA GLN A 309 -12.27 3.72 -18.95
C GLN A 309 -10.86 4.12 -18.53
N VAL A 310 -10.41 3.67 -17.35
CA VAL A 310 -9.01 3.88 -16.96
C VAL A 310 -8.08 3.11 -17.90
N ALA A 311 -7.06 3.79 -18.40
CA ALA A 311 -6.05 3.18 -19.23
C ALA A 311 -4.98 2.51 -18.35
N LEU A 312 -4.87 1.19 -18.46
CA LEU A 312 -3.73 0.39 -18.03
C LEU A 312 -2.77 0.26 -19.21
N LYS A 313 -2.18 1.36 -19.70
CA LYS A 313 -1.13 1.21 -20.70
C LYS A 313 0.16 0.75 -20.01
N VAL A 314 0.52 -0.51 -20.21
CA VAL A 314 1.93 -0.91 -20.27
C VAL A 314 2.43 -0.44 -21.62
N HIS A 315 3.32 0.54 -21.70
CA HIS A 315 4.03 0.76 -22.97
C HIS A 315 5.37 1.48 -22.86
N GLY A 316 6.38 0.80 -23.38
CA GLY A 316 7.40 1.46 -24.19
C GLY A 316 6.72 2.24 -25.33
N SER A 317 6.90 3.56 -25.30
CA SER A 317 6.53 4.46 -26.38
C SER A 317 7.51 5.62 -26.32
N LYS A 318 8.28 5.76 -27.42
CA LYS A 318 9.33 6.75 -27.62
C LYS A 318 8.80 8.15 -27.32
N SER A 319 9.37 8.80 -26.30
CA SER A 319 9.14 10.21 -26.06
C SER A 319 9.69 11.01 -27.24
N THR A 320 8.84 11.84 -27.85
CA THR A 320 9.29 12.96 -28.68
C THR A 320 8.83 14.24 -28.00
N GLY A 321 9.74 15.16 -27.79
CA GLY A 321 9.54 16.38 -27.01
C GLY A 321 10.83 16.80 -26.30
N ALA A 322 10.94 18.08 -25.92
CA ALA A 322 12.17 18.71 -25.41
C ALA A 322 12.82 18.00 -24.19
N VAL A 323 12.07 17.13 -23.50
CA VAL A 323 12.57 16.28 -22.41
C VAL A 323 13.46 15.13 -22.92
N ALA A 324 13.20 14.60 -24.12
CA ALA A 324 14.04 13.56 -24.72
C ALA A 324 15.45 14.07 -25.06
N ALA A 325 15.60 15.35 -25.41
CA ALA A 325 16.90 15.95 -25.74
C ALA A 325 17.81 16.16 -24.52
N ILE A 326 17.26 16.16 -23.30
CA ILE A 326 18.03 16.33 -22.05
C ILE A 326 18.55 14.98 -21.56
N LEU A 327 17.78 13.90 -21.75
CA LEU A 327 18.14 12.56 -21.28
C LEU A 327 19.20 11.85 -22.17
N ASP A 328 19.35 12.25 -23.43
CA ASP A 328 20.42 11.74 -24.32
C ASP A 328 21.79 12.41 -24.08
N SER A 329 21.91 13.30 -23.09
CA SER A 329 23.15 14.04 -22.75
C SER A 329 23.73 13.73 -21.37
N LEU A 330 23.23 12.68 -20.72
CA LEU A 330 23.79 12.06 -19.51
C LEU A 330 24.17 10.60 -19.81
#